data_AF-A0A4J1TRK8-F1
#
_entry.id   AF-A0A4J1TRK8-F1
#
_cell.length_a   1.000
_cell.length_b   1.000
_cell.length_c   1.000
_cell.angle_alpha   90.00
_cell.angle_beta   90.00
_cell.angle_gamma   90.00
#
_symmetry.space_group_name_H-M   'P 1'
#
loop_
_entity.id
_entity.type
_entity.pdbx_description
1 polymer ?
#
loop_
_entity_poly.entity_id
_entity_poly.type
_entity_poly.pdbx_seq_one_letter_code
_entity_poly.pdbx_strand_id
1 'polypeptide(L)'
;MHFFSDNACYFLLSNLDNFKPQLFTPNLKTIQNPCLSLDPGWFLFSPNGCFLLDKKEFPLYGISVEKNTKRKETHMNSLPNHHFQNKSFYQLSFDGGHLTQYGGLIFFQELFSQLKLKERISKYLVTNDQRRYCRYSDSDILVQFLFQLLTGYGTDYACKELSADAYFPKLLEGGQLASQPTLSRFLSRTDEETVHSLRCLNLELVEFFLQFHQLNQLIVDIDSTHFTTYGKQEGVAYNAHYRAHGYHPLYAFEGKTGYCFNAQLRPGNRYCSEEADSFITPVLERFNQLLFRMDSGFATPKLYDLIEKTGQYYLIKLKKNTVLSRLGDLSLPCPQDEDLTILPHSAYSETLYQAGSWSHKRRVCQFSERKEGNLFYDVISLVTNMTSGTSQDQFQLYRGRGQAENFIKEMKEGFFGDKTDSSTLIKNEVRMMMSCIAYNLYLFLILKHLAGGDFQTLTIKRFRHLFLHVVGKCVRTGRKQLLKLSSLYAYSELFSALYSRIRKVNLNLPVPYEPPRRKASLMMH
;
A
#
# COMPACT_ATOMS: atom_id res chain seq x y z
N MET A 1 60.07 -25.88 -14.12
CA MET A 1 60.61 -24.52 -13.89
C MET A 1 60.80 -23.85 -15.25
N HIS A 2 60.64 -22.53 -15.33
CA HIS A 2 60.29 -21.66 -16.49
C HIS A 2 58.76 -21.46 -16.61
N PHE A 3 58.19 -20.25 -16.70
CA PHE A 3 58.64 -18.96 -17.25
C PHE A 3 58.22 -17.76 -16.37
N PHE A 4 58.93 -16.62 -16.47
CA PHE A 4 58.69 -15.36 -15.75
C PHE A 4 58.53 -14.16 -16.71
N SER A 5 57.66 -13.22 -16.29
CA SER A 5 57.61 -11.75 -16.45
C SER A 5 57.57 -11.00 -17.80
N ASP A 6 56.53 -10.15 -17.87
CA ASP A 6 56.47 -8.72 -18.21
C ASP A 6 57.06 -8.18 -19.52
N ASN A 7 56.20 -7.47 -20.27
CA ASN A 7 56.61 -6.40 -21.18
C ASN A 7 55.61 -5.24 -21.15
N ALA A 8 56.13 -4.06 -20.82
CA ALA A 8 55.51 -2.76 -20.97
C ALA A 8 55.92 -2.14 -22.31
N CYS A 9 55.03 -1.34 -22.92
CA CYS A 9 55.40 -0.33 -23.90
C CYS A 9 54.70 1.00 -23.56
N TYR A 10 55.52 2.00 -23.26
CA TYR A 10 55.17 3.42 -23.18
C TYR A 10 55.21 4.07 -24.56
N PHE A 11 54.35 5.05 -24.82
CA PHE A 11 54.75 6.28 -25.52
C PHE A 11 53.93 7.48 -25.02
N LEU A 12 54.66 8.54 -24.68
CA LEU A 12 54.21 9.88 -24.28
C LEU A 12 53.66 10.66 -25.48
N LEU A 13 52.68 11.56 -25.25
CA LEU A 13 52.78 12.97 -25.64
C LEU A 13 51.74 13.82 -24.88
N SER A 14 52.21 15.03 -24.59
CA SER A 14 51.79 16.02 -23.61
C SER A 14 50.64 16.94 -24.04
N ASN A 15 49.86 17.39 -23.03
CA ASN A 15 49.09 18.64 -22.90
C ASN A 15 48.68 19.39 -24.17
N LEU A 16 47.37 19.37 -24.45
CA LEU A 16 46.64 20.48 -25.06
C LEU A 16 45.32 20.68 -24.30
N ASP A 17 45.23 21.81 -23.60
CA ASP A 17 44.01 22.37 -23.04
C ASP A 17 42.98 22.63 -24.16
N ASN A 18 41.83 21.97 -24.08
CA ASN A 18 40.50 22.30 -24.59
C ASN A 18 39.79 21.02 -25.04
N PHE A 19 38.90 20.45 -24.23
CA PHE A 19 37.66 19.78 -24.70
C PHE A 19 36.79 19.38 -23.49
N LYS A 20 35.58 19.94 -23.41
CA LYS A 20 34.52 19.51 -22.47
C LYS A 20 34.01 18.10 -22.85
N PRO A 21 33.76 17.18 -21.90
CA PRO A 21 33.06 15.93 -22.22
C PRO A 21 31.57 16.22 -22.52
N GLN A 22 31.15 15.97 -23.76
CA GLN A 22 29.73 15.89 -24.13
C GLN A 22 29.16 14.54 -23.71
N LEU A 23 28.07 14.58 -22.93
CA LEU A 23 27.18 13.45 -22.68
C LEU A 23 26.48 13.05 -23.99
N PHE A 24 26.81 11.88 -24.53
CA PHE A 24 26.03 11.26 -25.61
C PHE A 24 24.76 10.63 -25.03
N THR A 25 23.60 11.18 -25.39
CA THR A 25 22.28 10.57 -25.20
C THR A 25 21.82 9.99 -26.54
N PRO A 26 21.46 8.69 -26.65
CA PRO A 26 20.93 8.16 -27.90
C PRO A 26 19.50 8.68 -28.13
N ASN A 27 19.27 9.24 -29.31
CA ASN A 27 18.00 9.81 -29.75
C ASN A 27 17.05 8.67 -30.22
N LEU A 28 16.10 8.25 -29.38
CA LEU A 28 15.05 7.27 -29.72
C LEU A 28 13.92 7.95 -30.51
N LYS A 29 14.15 8.21 -31.80
CA LYS A 29 13.12 8.67 -32.74
C LYS A 29 13.27 7.98 -34.10
N THR A 30 13.11 6.65 -34.16
CA THR A 30 12.79 5.93 -35.41
C THR A 30 12.49 4.44 -35.19
N ILE A 31 11.39 4.09 -34.50
CA ILE A 31 10.63 2.84 -34.78
C ILE A 31 9.14 3.12 -34.50
N GLN A 32 8.43 3.68 -35.48
CA GLN A 32 6.97 3.63 -35.52
C GLN A 32 6.58 2.42 -36.37
N ASN A 33 6.10 1.36 -35.73
CA ASN A 33 5.31 0.32 -36.39
C ASN A 33 4.11 0.00 -35.47
N PRO A 34 2.84 0.17 -35.88
CA PRO A 34 1.71 0.31 -34.94
C PRO A 34 1.17 -1.01 -34.34
N CYS A 35 1.86 -2.13 -34.49
CA CYS A 35 1.31 -3.45 -34.13
C CYS A 35 2.15 -4.30 -33.18
N LEU A 36 3.25 -3.79 -32.61
CA LEU A 36 4.08 -4.51 -31.64
C LEU A 36 4.44 -3.60 -30.45
N SER A 37 3.62 -3.66 -29.41
CA SER A 37 3.97 -3.17 -28.07
C SER A 37 4.82 -4.24 -27.38
N LEU A 38 6.15 -4.13 -27.47
CA LEU A 38 7.08 -5.01 -26.75
C LEU A 38 7.72 -4.28 -25.57
N ASP A 39 7.68 -4.94 -24.41
CA ASP A 39 8.20 -4.45 -23.12
C ASP A 39 9.73 -4.26 -23.15
N PRO A 40 10.33 -3.31 -22.42
CA PRO A 40 11.78 -3.08 -22.42
C PRO A 40 12.62 -4.22 -21.83
N GLY A 41 12.00 -5.18 -21.14
CA GLY A 41 12.68 -6.33 -20.51
C GLY A 41 13.15 -7.43 -21.48
N TRP A 42 13.02 -7.21 -22.80
CA TRP A 42 13.23 -8.23 -23.83
C TRP A 42 14.60 -8.13 -24.53
N PHE A 43 15.46 -7.23 -24.05
CA PHE A 43 16.78 -6.95 -24.61
C PHE A 43 17.89 -7.14 -23.58
N LEU A 44 18.94 -7.86 -23.98
CA LEU A 44 20.21 -7.91 -23.25
C LEU A 44 21.24 -7.06 -23.99
N PHE A 45 21.84 -6.09 -23.30
CA PHE A 45 22.84 -5.19 -23.87
C PHE A 45 24.24 -5.59 -23.41
N SER A 46 25.13 -5.83 -24.36
CA SER A 46 26.56 -6.04 -24.16
C SER A 46 27.35 -4.94 -24.90
N PRO A 47 28.61 -4.68 -24.52
CA PRO A 47 29.47 -3.72 -25.22
C PRO A 47 29.62 -3.99 -26.74
N ASN A 48 29.29 -5.21 -27.19
CA ASN A 48 29.45 -5.64 -28.58
C ASN A 48 28.11 -5.83 -29.33
N GLY A 49 26.95 -5.46 -28.75
CA GLY A 49 25.66 -5.49 -29.46
C GLY A 49 24.43 -5.82 -28.62
N CYS A 50 23.24 -5.72 -29.24
CA CYS A 50 21.92 -5.89 -28.63
C CYS A 50 21.21 -7.14 -29.18
N PHE A 51 20.67 -8.00 -28.29
CA PHE A 51 19.99 -9.24 -28.68
C PHE A 51 18.52 -9.24 -28.22
N LEU A 52 17.61 -9.66 -29.11
CA LEU A 52 16.16 -9.76 -28.88
C LEU A 52 15.78 -11.22 -28.55
N LEU A 53 15.11 -11.44 -27.42
CA LEU A 53 14.67 -12.78 -27.01
C LEU A 53 13.24 -13.05 -27.54
N ASP A 54 13.12 -13.86 -28.60
CA ASP A 54 11.81 -14.34 -29.09
C ASP A 54 11.44 -15.68 -28.42
N LYS A 55 10.14 -15.87 -28.14
CA LYS A 55 9.59 -16.99 -27.35
C LYS A 55 9.16 -18.19 -28.19
N LYS A 56 9.55 -18.26 -29.46
CA LYS A 56 9.33 -19.42 -30.33
C LYS A 56 10.68 -19.98 -30.74
N GLU A 57 10.81 -21.30 -30.60
CA GLU A 57 12.03 -22.10 -30.78
C GLU A 57 12.98 -22.12 -29.57
N PHE A 58 12.62 -22.93 -28.58
CA PHE A 58 13.64 -23.69 -27.86
C PHE A 58 14.32 -24.63 -28.86
N PRO A 59 15.65 -24.59 -29.07
CA PRO A 59 16.31 -25.72 -29.68
C PRO A 59 16.30 -26.86 -28.65
N LEU A 60 15.42 -27.84 -28.89
CA LEU A 60 15.63 -29.21 -28.44
C LEU A 60 17.03 -29.62 -28.93
N TYR A 61 18.02 -29.64 -28.05
CA TYR A 61 19.22 -30.41 -28.32
C TYR A 61 18.81 -31.87 -28.39
N GLY A 62 18.83 -32.40 -29.61
CA GLY A 62 18.47 -33.78 -29.93
C GLY A 62 19.30 -34.75 -29.12
N ILE A 63 18.61 -35.61 -28.37
CA ILE A 63 19.17 -36.84 -27.86
C ILE A 63 19.28 -37.78 -29.06
N SER A 64 20.50 -38.04 -29.56
CA SER A 64 20.71 -39.14 -30.49
C SER A 64 20.51 -40.45 -29.73
N VAL A 65 19.44 -41.16 -30.05
CA VAL A 65 19.22 -42.52 -29.58
C VAL A 65 20.08 -43.44 -30.44
N GLU A 66 21.28 -43.76 -29.96
CA GLU A 66 22.01 -44.93 -30.48
C GLU A 66 21.36 -46.19 -29.94
N LYS A 67 20.74 -46.95 -30.85
CA LYS A 67 20.35 -48.34 -30.60
C LYS A 67 21.62 -49.17 -30.49
N ASN A 68 21.91 -49.68 -29.30
CA ASN A 68 22.72 -50.88 -29.17
C ASN A 68 22.05 -51.92 -28.28
N THR A 69 21.63 -52.99 -28.94
CA THR A 69 21.16 -54.25 -28.40
C THR A 69 22.23 -54.96 -27.57
N LYS A 70 21.94 -55.29 -26.30
CA LYS A 70 22.05 -56.66 -25.72
C LYS A 70 21.68 -56.68 -24.23
N ARG A 71 20.89 -57.71 -23.87
CA ARG A 71 20.42 -58.09 -22.53
C ARG A 71 21.56 -58.27 -21.50
N LYS A 72 21.33 -57.83 -20.26
CA LYS A 72 21.36 -58.66 -19.04
C LYS A 72 20.79 -57.89 -17.83
N GLU A 73 19.90 -58.55 -17.08
CA GLU A 73 19.29 -58.08 -15.84
C GLU A 73 20.33 -57.89 -14.73
N THR A 74 20.19 -56.86 -13.88
CA THR A 74 20.03 -56.97 -12.41
C THR A 74 20.13 -55.60 -11.68
N HIS A 75 19.19 -55.41 -10.74
CA HIS A 75 19.18 -54.54 -9.55
C HIS A 75 19.21 -52.98 -9.66
N MET A 76 18.22 -52.39 -8.97
CA MET A 76 18.05 -50.98 -8.61
C MET A 76 19.32 -50.38 -7.99
N ASN A 77 19.71 -49.18 -8.44
CA ASN A 77 20.44 -48.19 -7.64
C ASN A 77 20.23 -46.77 -8.19
N SER A 78 19.97 -45.84 -7.26
CA SER A 78 20.21 -44.39 -7.28
C SER A 78 20.28 -43.66 -8.63
N LEU A 79 19.41 -42.65 -8.81
CA LEU A 79 19.52 -41.62 -9.86
C LEU A 79 20.96 -41.08 -9.95
N PRO A 80 21.59 -41.07 -11.14
CA PRO A 80 22.97 -40.65 -11.27
C PRO A 80 23.08 -39.12 -11.20
N ASN A 81 24.00 -38.64 -10.36
CA ASN A 81 24.53 -37.29 -10.47
C ASN A 81 25.12 -37.13 -11.88
N HIS A 82 24.44 -36.37 -12.74
CA HIS A 82 25.02 -35.93 -14.00
C HIS A 82 26.17 -34.96 -13.69
N HIS A 83 27.38 -35.51 -13.58
CA HIS A 83 28.60 -34.74 -13.71
C HIS A 83 28.69 -34.23 -15.15
N PHE A 84 28.09 -33.06 -15.40
CA PHE A 84 28.47 -32.25 -16.54
C PHE A 84 29.93 -31.85 -16.35
N GLN A 85 30.83 -32.43 -17.15
CA GLN A 85 32.17 -31.88 -17.37
C GLN A 85 32.04 -30.59 -18.18
N ASN A 86 31.57 -29.54 -17.52
CA ASN A 86 31.73 -28.19 -17.98
C ASN A 86 32.47 -27.47 -16.85
N LYS A 87 33.65 -26.91 -17.13
CA LYS A 87 34.45 -26.14 -16.15
C LYS A 87 33.78 -24.79 -15.89
N SER A 88 32.50 -24.78 -15.52
CA SER A 88 31.85 -23.60 -14.98
C SER A 88 32.41 -23.37 -13.57
N PHE A 89 32.78 -22.12 -13.27
CA PHE A 89 33.25 -21.71 -11.95
C PHE A 89 32.26 -22.05 -10.82
N TYR A 90 30.97 -22.20 -11.15
CA TYR A 90 29.93 -22.68 -10.24
C TYR A 90 29.39 -24.05 -10.66
N GLN A 91 29.24 -24.96 -9.69
CA GLN A 91 28.48 -26.20 -9.81
C GLN A 91 27.10 -26.01 -9.17
N LEU A 92 26.05 -26.50 -9.82
CA LEU A 92 24.66 -26.33 -9.37
C LEU A 92 24.16 -27.59 -8.66
N SER A 93 23.66 -27.44 -7.42
CA SER A 93 22.98 -28.48 -6.66
C SER A 93 21.80 -27.89 -5.86
N PHE A 94 20.82 -28.73 -5.53
CA PHE A 94 19.61 -28.33 -4.77
C PHE A 94 19.54 -28.95 -3.37
N ASP A 95 20.67 -29.45 -2.85
CA ASP A 95 20.81 -30.12 -1.56
C ASP A 95 21.25 -29.20 -0.41
N GLY A 96 21.16 -27.87 -0.60
CA GLY A 96 21.53 -26.84 0.38
C GLY A 96 20.70 -26.82 1.69
N GLY A 97 19.73 -27.73 1.84
CA GLY A 97 18.90 -27.90 3.04
C GLY A 97 17.65 -27.03 3.08
N HIS A 98 16.97 -27.04 4.23
CA HIS A 98 15.70 -26.32 4.44
C HIS A 98 15.91 -24.84 4.77
N LEU A 99 16.01 -24.04 3.71
CA LEU A 99 16.09 -22.59 3.78
C LEU A 99 14.71 -21.96 3.62
N THR A 100 14.54 -20.77 4.19
CA THR A 100 13.44 -19.87 3.93
C THR A 100 13.99 -18.53 3.49
N GLN A 101 13.26 -17.84 2.62
CA GLN A 101 13.55 -16.44 2.30
C GLN A 101 12.81 -15.46 3.21
N TYR A 102 11.90 -15.92 4.08
CA TYR A 102 11.00 -15.05 4.84
C TYR A 102 11.37 -14.95 6.33
N GLY A 103 12.66 -14.96 6.66
CA GLY A 103 13.11 -15.01 8.05
C GLY A 103 12.61 -13.85 8.92
N GLY A 104 12.31 -12.70 8.31
CA GLY A 104 11.77 -11.54 9.01
C GLY A 104 10.29 -11.59 9.35
N LEU A 105 9.53 -12.57 8.83
CA LEU A 105 8.13 -12.74 9.22
C LEU A 105 7.95 -13.02 10.71
N ILE A 106 9.03 -13.40 11.41
CA ILE A 106 9.04 -13.55 12.86
C ILE A 106 8.57 -12.28 13.60
N PHE A 107 8.79 -11.09 13.03
CA PHE A 107 8.30 -9.85 13.60
C PHE A 107 6.77 -9.79 13.63
N PHE A 108 6.13 -10.15 12.52
CA PHE A 108 4.67 -10.18 12.41
C PHE A 108 4.08 -11.37 13.15
N GLN A 109 4.79 -12.51 13.20
CA GLN A 109 4.38 -13.65 14.02
C GLN A 109 4.27 -13.25 15.51
N GLU A 110 5.31 -12.61 16.04
CA GLU A 110 5.30 -12.13 17.43
C GLU A 110 4.23 -11.06 17.63
N LEU A 111 4.13 -10.08 16.73
CA LEU A 111 3.12 -9.03 16.80
C LEU A 111 1.68 -9.60 16.80
N PHE A 112 1.38 -10.55 15.92
CA PHE A 112 0.05 -11.15 15.82
C PHE A 112 -0.28 -11.95 17.07
N SER A 113 0.70 -12.65 17.65
CA SER A 113 0.54 -13.37 18.91
C SER A 113 0.26 -12.42 20.08
N GLN A 114 0.99 -11.30 20.16
CA GLN A 114 0.80 -10.32 21.24
C GLN A 114 -0.53 -9.58 21.13
N LEU A 115 -0.97 -9.27 19.91
CA LEU A 115 -2.29 -8.66 19.65
C LEU A 115 -3.45 -9.65 19.85
N LYS A 116 -3.17 -10.96 19.98
CA LYS A 116 -4.19 -12.02 19.90
C LYS A 116 -5.06 -11.85 18.66
N LEU A 117 -4.39 -11.60 17.52
CA LEU A 117 -5.05 -11.13 16.31
C LEU A 117 -6.04 -12.17 15.77
N LYS A 118 -5.71 -13.47 15.85
CA LYS A 118 -6.60 -14.54 15.42
C LYS A 118 -7.88 -14.57 16.25
N GLU A 119 -7.78 -14.46 17.57
CA GLU A 119 -8.93 -14.45 18.48
C GLU A 119 -9.82 -13.23 18.22
N ARG A 120 -9.22 -12.08 17.94
CA ARG A 120 -9.95 -10.87 17.56
C ARG A 120 -10.66 -11.03 16.22
N ILE A 121 -9.95 -11.50 15.20
CA ILE A 121 -10.56 -11.82 13.90
C ILE A 121 -11.74 -12.77 14.13
N SER A 122 -11.56 -13.83 14.92
CA SER A 122 -12.63 -14.80 15.20
C SER A 122 -13.83 -14.20 15.95
N LYS A 123 -13.64 -13.13 16.72
CA LYS A 123 -14.72 -12.44 17.43
C LYS A 123 -15.53 -11.53 16.50
N TYR A 124 -14.86 -10.83 15.59
CA TYR A 124 -15.51 -9.86 14.71
C TYR A 124 -15.99 -10.47 13.40
N LEU A 125 -15.16 -11.31 12.76
CA LEU A 125 -15.36 -11.77 11.40
C LEU A 125 -16.66 -12.56 11.27
N VAL A 126 -17.60 -11.99 10.51
CA VAL A 126 -18.85 -12.65 10.13
C VAL A 126 -18.73 -13.10 8.68
N THR A 127 -19.00 -14.38 8.42
CA THR A 127 -19.09 -14.96 7.07
C THR A 127 -20.28 -15.90 6.99
N ASN A 128 -20.81 -16.10 5.78
CA ASN A 128 -21.87 -17.08 5.53
C ASN A 128 -21.26 -18.50 5.41
N ASP A 129 -20.69 -19.00 6.51
CA ASP A 129 -20.08 -20.31 6.56
C ASP A 129 -21.07 -21.42 6.93
N GLN A 130 -21.43 -22.22 5.93
CA GLN A 130 -22.33 -23.37 6.07
C GLN A 130 -21.57 -24.71 6.16
N ARG A 131 -20.22 -24.69 6.28
CA ARG A 131 -19.41 -25.90 6.33
C ARG A 131 -19.60 -26.63 7.66
N ARG A 132 -19.90 -27.93 7.61
CA ARG A 132 -19.99 -28.80 8.81
C ARG A 132 -18.62 -29.21 9.36
N TYR A 133 -17.67 -29.47 8.47
CA TYR A 133 -16.30 -29.84 8.81
C TYR A 133 -15.34 -28.94 8.05
N CYS A 134 -14.77 -27.96 8.73
CA CYS A 134 -13.75 -27.09 8.16
C CYS A 134 -12.35 -27.56 8.60
N ARG A 135 -11.42 -27.63 7.65
CA ARG A 135 -9.99 -27.86 7.95
C ARG A 135 -9.28 -26.58 8.40
N TYR A 136 -9.71 -25.45 7.86
CA TYR A 136 -9.21 -24.12 8.17
C TYR A 136 -10.40 -23.25 8.56
N SER A 137 -10.29 -22.59 9.71
CA SER A 137 -11.26 -21.57 10.10
C SER A 137 -11.15 -20.36 9.17
N ASP A 138 -12.21 -19.56 9.08
CA ASP A 138 -12.18 -18.33 8.28
C ASP A 138 -11.16 -17.31 8.84
N SER A 139 -10.95 -17.32 10.15
CA SER A 139 -9.89 -16.55 10.82
C SER A 139 -8.49 -16.99 10.37
N ASP A 140 -8.22 -18.29 10.24
CA ASP A 140 -6.93 -18.80 9.75
C ASP A 140 -6.67 -18.37 8.30
N ILE A 141 -7.72 -18.40 7.48
CA ILE A 141 -7.65 -17.98 6.08
C ILE A 141 -7.35 -16.48 5.99
N LEU A 142 -8.00 -15.65 6.82
CA LEU A 142 -7.71 -14.21 6.88
C LEU A 142 -6.27 -13.95 7.32
N VAL A 143 -5.77 -14.63 8.35
CA VAL A 143 -4.38 -14.50 8.81
C VAL A 143 -3.39 -14.90 7.71
N GLN A 144 -3.69 -15.96 6.95
CA GLN A 144 -2.88 -16.32 5.77
C GLN A 144 -2.87 -15.19 4.73
N PHE A 145 -4.01 -14.58 4.41
CA PHE A 145 -4.06 -13.43 3.51
C PHE A 145 -3.18 -12.28 4.02
N LEU A 146 -3.24 -11.96 5.31
CA LEU A 146 -2.42 -10.90 5.90
C LEU A 146 -0.92 -11.18 5.72
N PHE A 147 -0.45 -12.41 5.99
CA PHE A 147 0.96 -12.77 5.76
C PHE A 147 1.36 -12.69 4.28
N GLN A 148 0.49 -13.12 3.36
CA GLN A 148 0.74 -13.01 1.91
C GLN A 148 0.86 -11.54 1.47
N LEU A 149 -0.05 -10.68 1.95
CA LEU A 149 -0.02 -9.25 1.66
C LEU A 149 1.25 -8.61 2.23
N LEU A 150 1.62 -8.90 3.47
CA LEU A 150 2.82 -8.36 4.11
C LEU A 150 4.10 -8.74 3.37
N THR A 151 4.16 -9.92 2.76
CA THR A 151 5.32 -10.42 2.01
C THR A 151 5.36 -9.98 0.55
N GLY A 152 4.31 -9.31 0.06
CA GLY A 152 4.24 -8.78 -1.30
C GLY A 152 3.62 -9.74 -2.32
N TYR A 153 2.89 -10.76 -1.87
CA TYR A 153 2.15 -11.65 -2.74
C TYR A 153 0.71 -11.18 -2.89
N GLY A 154 0.43 -10.49 -4.00
CA GLY A 154 -0.91 -10.02 -4.32
C GLY A 154 -1.82 -11.08 -4.92
N THR A 155 -1.30 -12.24 -5.38
CA THR A 155 -2.09 -13.28 -6.05
C THR A 155 -2.43 -14.44 -5.11
N ASP A 156 -3.66 -14.95 -5.19
CA ASP A 156 -4.07 -16.11 -4.40
C ASP A 156 -3.27 -17.38 -4.77
N TYR A 157 -2.76 -17.46 -6.00
CA TYR A 157 -1.96 -18.58 -6.48
C TYR A 157 -0.61 -18.69 -5.76
N ALA A 158 -0.10 -17.59 -5.19
CA ALA A 158 1.15 -17.57 -4.44
C ALA A 158 1.17 -18.59 -3.29
N CYS A 159 0.01 -19.00 -2.76
CA CYS A 159 -0.07 -20.02 -1.73
C CYS A 159 0.62 -21.33 -2.13
N LYS A 160 0.69 -21.65 -3.42
CA LYS A 160 1.37 -22.86 -3.93
C LYS A 160 2.88 -22.78 -3.71
N GLU A 161 3.49 -21.66 -4.08
CA GLU A 161 4.93 -21.41 -3.85
C GLU A 161 5.22 -21.34 -2.36
N LEU A 162 4.41 -20.58 -1.61
CA LEU A 162 4.57 -20.39 -0.18
C LEU A 162 4.38 -21.68 0.62
N SER A 163 3.57 -22.62 0.13
CA SER A 163 3.40 -23.93 0.78
C SER A 163 4.64 -24.81 0.72
N ALA A 164 5.55 -24.57 -0.23
CA ALA A 164 6.81 -25.29 -0.36
C ALA A 164 7.93 -24.70 0.53
N ASP A 165 7.75 -23.49 1.07
CA ASP A 165 8.73 -22.86 1.95
C ASP A 165 8.82 -23.59 3.31
N ALA A 166 10.03 -23.66 3.86
CA ALA A 166 10.28 -24.41 5.10
C ALA A 166 9.76 -23.72 6.39
N TYR A 167 9.47 -22.41 6.32
CA TYR A 167 9.11 -21.56 7.46
C TYR A 167 7.69 -21.02 7.34
N PHE A 168 7.29 -20.49 6.18
CA PHE A 168 6.02 -19.79 6.00
C PHE A 168 4.81 -20.63 6.49
N PRO A 169 4.69 -21.94 6.17
CA PRO A 169 3.57 -22.73 6.67
C PRO A 169 3.50 -22.84 8.19
N LYS A 170 4.65 -22.78 8.87
CA LYS A 170 4.74 -22.87 10.34
C LYS A 170 4.28 -21.60 11.05
N LEU A 171 4.08 -20.50 10.32
CA LEU A 171 3.49 -19.27 10.85
C LEU A 171 2.00 -19.41 11.13
N LEU A 172 1.35 -20.35 10.44
CA LEU A 172 -0.08 -20.61 10.54
C LEU A 172 -0.34 -21.80 11.47
N GLU A 173 -1.53 -21.79 12.07
CA GLU A 173 -1.98 -22.90 12.89
C GLU A 173 -2.13 -24.18 12.04
N GLY A 174 -1.67 -25.31 12.55
CA GLY A 174 -1.62 -26.57 11.81
C GLY A 174 -0.46 -26.69 10.82
N GLY A 175 0.38 -25.65 10.67
CA GLY A 175 1.65 -25.76 9.92
C GLY A 175 1.48 -25.91 8.41
N GLN A 176 0.32 -25.53 7.85
CA GLN A 176 -0.04 -25.74 6.44
C GLN A 176 -0.88 -24.59 5.91
N LEU A 177 -0.70 -24.24 4.62
CA LEU A 177 -1.48 -23.19 3.97
C LEU A 177 -2.78 -23.76 3.39
N ALA A 178 -3.82 -22.94 3.45
CA ALA A 178 -5.00 -23.12 2.63
C ALA A 178 -4.64 -22.97 1.15
N SER A 179 -5.13 -23.91 0.33
CA SER A 179 -4.96 -23.91 -1.12
C SER A 179 -5.71 -22.75 -1.80
N GLN A 180 -5.31 -22.39 -3.02
CA GLN A 180 -5.97 -21.32 -3.80
C GLN A 180 -7.49 -21.51 -3.93
N PRO A 181 -8.02 -22.73 -4.21
CA PRO A 181 -9.47 -22.95 -4.22
C PRO A 181 -10.14 -22.70 -2.87
N THR A 182 -9.44 -22.93 -1.75
CA THR A 182 -9.95 -22.63 -0.41
C THR A 182 -10.05 -21.12 -0.18
N LEU A 183 -9.04 -20.36 -0.62
CA LEU A 183 -9.03 -18.90 -0.57
C LEU A 183 -10.17 -18.30 -1.40
N SER A 184 -10.38 -18.82 -2.61
CA SER A 184 -11.48 -18.38 -3.50
C SER A 184 -12.87 -18.69 -2.91
N ARG A 185 -13.03 -19.87 -2.28
CA ARG A 185 -14.27 -20.22 -1.57
C ARG A 185 -14.51 -19.34 -0.35
N PHE A 186 -13.47 -18.93 0.38
CA PHE A 186 -13.59 -17.97 1.48
C PHE A 186 -14.22 -16.67 1.01
N LEU A 187 -13.69 -16.07 -0.05
CA LEU A 187 -14.26 -14.85 -0.63
C LEU A 187 -15.68 -15.04 -1.18
N SER A 188 -16.06 -16.26 -1.52
CA SER A 188 -17.43 -16.54 -1.97
C SER A 188 -18.44 -16.64 -0.82
N ARG A 189 -17.97 -16.72 0.44
CA ARG A 189 -18.81 -16.69 1.65
C ARG A 189 -18.95 -15.30 2.27
N THR A 190 -18.32 -14.28 1.68
CA THR A 190 -18.31 -12.93 2.24
C THR A 190 -19.46 -12.10 1.71
N ASP A 191 -20.03 -11.26 2.56
CA ASP A 191 -21.14 -10.36 2.25
C ASP A 191 -20.90 -8.95 2.85
N GLU A 192 -21.94 -8.11 2.84
CA GLU A 192 -21.90 -6.77 3.44
C GLU A 192 -21.62 -6.81 4.95
N GLU A 193 -22.11 -7.82 5.67
CA GLU A 193 -21.82 -8.01 7.10
C GLU A 193 -20.34 -8.34 7.29
N THR A 194 -19.74 -9.13 6.39
CA THR A 194 -18.28 -9.35 6.39
C THR A 194 -17.52 -8.04 6.25
N VAL A 195 -17.89 -7.18 5.29
CA VAL A 195 -17.23 -5.87 5.10
C VAL A 195 -17.36 -5.02 6.36
N HIS A 196 -18.55 -4.95 6.95
CA HIS A 196 -18.78 -4.21 8.18
C HIS A 196 -17.91 -4.75 9.33
N SER A 197 -17.83 -6.08 9.50
CA SER A 197 -17.01 -6.69 10.54
C SER A 197 -15.52 -6.37 10.41
N LEU A 198 -15.00 -6.33 9.17
CA LEU A 198 -13.61 -5.99 8.90
C LEU A 198 -13.32 -4.51 9.18
N ARG A 199 -14.28 -3.61 8.91
CA ARG A 199 -14.17 -2.19 9.28
C ARG A 199 -14.14 -2.00 10.79
N CYS A 200 -15.00 -2.71 11.53
CA CYS A 200 -15.00 -2.67 12.98
C CYS A 200 -13.68 -3.19 13.57
N LEU A 201 -13.17 -4.31 13.06
CA LEU A 201 -11.85 -4.84 13.45
C LEU A 201 -10.74 -3.82 13.15
N ASN A 202 -10.76 -3.21 11.97
CA ASN A 202 -9.76 -2.21 11.59
C ASN A 202 -9.78 -0.99 12.50
N LEU A 203 -10.97 -0.45 12.80
CA LEU A 203 -11.13 0.71 13.69
C LEU A 203 -10.66 0.39 15.11
N GLU A 204 -10.97 -0.80 15.65
CA GLU A 204 -10.49 -1.21 16.97
C GLU A 204 -8.95 -1.29 17.01
N LEU A 205 -8.33 -1.86 15.97
CA LEU A 205 -6.87 -1.93 15.87
C LEU A 205 -6.25 -0.54 15.82
N VAL A 206 -6.78 0.36 14.97
CA VAL A 206 -6.28 1.73 14.85
C VAL A 206 -6.46 2.51 16.16
N GLU A 207 -7.60 2.39 16.83
CA GLU A 207 -7.83 3.02 18.12
C GLU A 207 -6.77 2.62 19.14
N PHE A 208 -6.48 1.32 19.22
CA PHE A 208 -5.42 0.83 20.09
C PHE A 208 -4.04 1.32 19.69
N PHE A 209 -3.72 1.31 18.40
CA PHE A 209 -2.44 1.79 17.90
C PHE A 209 -2.22 3.25 18.23
N LEU A 210 -3.27 4.08 18.13
CA LEU A 210 -3.24 5.50 18.46
C LEU A 210 -2.98 5.77 19.95
N GLN A 211 -3.31 4.85 20.86
CA GLN A 211 -2.96 5.01 22.29
C GLN A 211 -1.44 5.11 22.53
N PHE A 212 -0.63 4.63 21.58
CA PHE A 212 0.82 4.73 21.66
C PHE A 212 1.38 6.01 21.05
N HIS A 213 0.56 6.82 20.38
CA HIS A 213 0.91 8.09 19.79
C HIS A 213 0.21 9.18 20.61
N GLN A 214 0.96 9.95 21.41
CA GLN A 214 0.41 11.01 22.27
C GLN A 214 -0.08 12.21 21.44
N LEU A 215 -1.17 12.01 20.69
CA LEU A 215 -1.76 13.01 19.80
C LEU A 215 -2.90 13.74 20.51
N ASN A 216 -2.77 15.07 20.63
CA ASN A 216 -3.79 15.92 21.25
C ASN A 216 -5.01 16.20 20.34
N GLN A 217 -4.84 15.99 19.02
CA GLN A 217 -5.88 16.20 18.02
C GLN A 217 -5.59 15.25 16.85
N LEU A 218 -6.62 14.56 16.39
CA LEU A 218 -6.54 13.63 15.26
C LEU A 218 -6.97 14.37 13.99
N ILE A 219 -6.12 14.32 12.97
CA ILE A 219 -6.42 14.93 11.67
C ILE A 219 -6.88 13.83 10.73
N VAL A 220 -8.10 13.91 10.22
CA VAL A 220 -8.67 12.90 9.32
C VAL A 220 -8.67 13.44 7.89
N ASP A 221 -7.76 12.92 7.06
CA ASP A 221 -7.73 13.20 5.64
C ASP A 221 -8.66 12.25 4.90
N ILE A 222 -9.63 12.83 4.19
CA ILE A 222 -10.51 12.07 3.32
C ILE A 222 -10.18 12.35 1.87
N ASP A 223 -9.95 11.27 1.14
CA ASP A 223 -9.70 11.34 -0.28
C ASP A 223 -10.37 10.18 -1.03
N SER A 224 -10.72 10.47 -2.27
CA SER A 224 -11.20 9.47 -3.21
C SER A 224 -10.11 9.13 -4.20
N THR A 225 -10.09 7.89 -4.68
CA THR A 225 -9.17 7.48 -5.74
C THR A 225 -9.87 6.63 -6.78
N HIS A 226 -9.18 6.31 -7.87
CA HIS A 226 -9.68 5.44 -8.92
C HIS A 226 -8.95 4.11 -8.92
N PHE A 227 -9.72 3.02 -9.02
CA PHE A 227 -9.21 1.68 -9.28
C PHE A 227 -9.66 1.26 -10.68
N THR A 228 -8.72 1.17 -11.61
CA THR A 228 -8.99 0.70 -12.96
C THR A 228 -9.36 -0.77 -12.91
N THR A 229 -10.46 -1.14 -13.56
CA THR A 229 -10.94 -2.52 -13.64
C THR A 229 -10.86 -3.04 -15.06
N TYR A 230 -10.67 -4.35 -15.20
CA TYR A 230 -10.65 -5.02 -16.50
C TYR A 230 -11.75 -6.09 -16.58
N GLY A 231 -12.29 -6.29 -17.78
CA GLY A 231 -13.37 -7.25 -18.02
C GLY A 231 -14.73 -6.76 -17.54
N LYS A 232 -15.67 -7.70 -17.34
CA LYS A 232 -17.01 -7.41 -16.84
C LYS A 232 -17.05 -7.66 -15.33
N GLN A 233 -17.09 -6.58 -14.55
CA GLN A 233 -17.25 -6.63 -13.10
C GLN A 233 -18.47 -5.82 -12.67
N GLU A 234 -19.10 -6.26 -11.59
CA GLU A 234 -20.26 -5.58 -10.99
C GLU A 234 -19.91 -4.18 -10.50
N GLY A 235 -20.74 -3.17 -10.78
CA GLY A 235 -20.59 -1.81 -10.27
C GLY A 235 -19.53 -0.94 -10.97
N VAL A 236 -18.89 -1.44 -12.02
CA VAL A 236 -17.92 -0.67 -12.82
C VAL A 236 -18.63 0.37 -13.68
N ALA A 237 -18.11 1.60 -13.69
CA ALA A 237 -18.57 2.63 -14.62
C ALA A 237 -17.40 3.46 -15.15
N TYR A 238 -17.65 4.18 -16.25
CA TYR A 238 -16.69 5.11 -16.82
C TYR A 238 -16.59 6.36 -15.94
N ASN A 239 -15.38 6.69 -15.50
CA ASN A 239 -15.10 7.91 -14.78
C ASN A 239 -14.40 8.91 -15.70
N ALA A 240 -15.09 10.00 -16.06
CA ALA A 240 -14.57 11.01 -16.99
C ALA A 240 -13.33 11.77 -16.47
N HIS A 241 -13.20 11.92 -15.15
CA HIS A 241 -12.04 12.58 -14.53
C HIS A 241 -10.76 11.76 -14.73
N TYR A 242 -10.86 10.44 -14.61
CA TYR A 242 -9.73 9.51 -14.77
C TYR A 242 -9.62 8.90 -16.18
N ARG A 243 -10.61 9.16 -17.04
CA ARG A 243 -10.72 8.61 -18.41
C ARG A 243 -10.60 7.08 -18.46
N ALA A 244 -11.14 6.40 -17.45
CA ALA A 244 -11.01 4.96 -17.29
C ALA A 244 -12.29 4.36 -16.67
N HIS A 245 -12.51 3.07 -16.95
CA HIS A 245 -13.56 2.28 -16.31
C HIS A 245 -13.03 1.69 -15.01
N GLY A 246 -13.79 1.86 -13.93
CA GLY A 246 -13.35 1.35 -12.65
C GLY A 246 -14.29 1.64 -11.49
N TYR A 247 -13.74 1.43 -10.30
CA TYR A 247 -14.35 1.81 -9.03
C TYR A 247 -13.85 3.18 -8.57
N HIS A 248 -14.57 3.77 -7.62
CA HIS A 248 -14.24 5.06 -7.04
C HIS A 248 -14.16 5.01 -5.49
N PRO A 249 -13.20 4.25 -4.94
CA PRO A 249 -13.05 4.04 -3.50
C PRO A 249 -12.80 5.34 -2.72
N LEU A 250 -13.19 5.31 -1.45
CA LEU A 250 -12.90 6.29 -0.41
C LEU A 250 -11.93 5.73 0.62
N TYR A 251 -11.03 6.59 1.08
CA TYR A 251 -10.16 6.32 2.20
C TYR A 251 -10.21 7.47 3.22
N ALA A 252 -10.10 7.12 4.49
CA ALA A 252 -9.90 8.04 5.61
C ALA A 252 -8.61 7.68 6.34
N PHE A 253 -7.62 8.57 6.28
CA PHE A 253 -6.31 8.39 6.94
C PHE A 253 -6.11 9.39 8.07
N GLU A 254 -5.34 9.00 9.08
CA GLU A 254 -4.81 9.93 10.08
C GLU A 254 -3.60 10.70 9.48
N GLY A 255 -3.67 12.02 9.48
CA GLY A 255 -2.78 12.87 8.68
C GLY A 255 -1.32 12.92 9.14
N LYS A 256 -0.97 12.43 10.34
CA LYS A 256 0.41 12.45 10.87
C LYS A 256 1.06 11.06 10.86
N THR A 257 0.33 10.06 11.31
CA THR A 257 0.73 8.66 11.46
C THR A 257 0.45 7.85 10.20
N GLY A 258 -0.52 8.26 9.38
CA GLY A 258 -0.93 7.55 8.19
C GLY A 258 -1.87 6.36 8.45
N TYR A 259 -2.28 6.07 9.69
CA TYR A 259 -3.22 4.96 9.92
C TYR A 259 -4.51 5.16 9.13
N CYS A 260 -4.97 4.10 8.46
CA CYS A 260 -6.21 4.11 7.72
C CYS A 260 -7.37 3.78 8.65
N PHE A 261 -8.19 4.77 9.01
CA PHE A 261 -9.38 4.58 9.83
C PHE A 261 -10.45 3.74 9.12
N ASN A 262 -10.74 4.08 7.86
CA ASN A 262 -11.80 3.44 7.10
C ASN A 262 -11.48 3.42 5.60
N ALA A 263 -12.03 2.43 4.90
CA ALA A 263 -11.98 2.32 3.45
C ALA A 263 -13.32 1.78 2.92
N GLN A 264 -13.79 2.33 1.80
CA GLN A 264 -15.03 1.91 1.16
C GLN A 264 -14.90 1.85 -0.36
N LEU A 265 -15.23 0.71 -0.94
CA LEU A 265 -15.19 0.52 -2.38
C LEU A 265 -16.55 0.94 -2.95
N ARG A 266 -16.56 1.95 -3.81
CA ARG A 266 -17.81 2.44 -4.42
C ARG A 266 -17.87 2.12 -5.91
N PRO A 267 -19.09 1.86 -6.43
CA PRO A 267 -19.32 1.82 -7.87
C PRO A 267 -18.80 3.07 -8.58
N GLY A 268 -18.33 2.90 -9.81
CA GLY A 268 -17.71 4.00 -10.58
C GLY A 268 -18.67 5.12 -10.99
N ASN A 269 -19.99 4.91 -10.87
CA ASN A 269 -21.03 5.86 -11.25
C ASN A 269 -21.39 6.86 -10.14
N ARG A 270 -20.82 6.71 -8.94
CA ARG A 270 -21.12 7.56 -7.78
C ARG A 270 -20.24 8.80 -7.75
N TYR A 271 -20.85 9.96 -7.46
CA TYR A 271 -20.13 11.22 -7.27
C TYR A 271 -19.31 11.20 -5.96
N CYS A 272 -18.21 11.98 -5.87
CA CYS A 272 -17.27 11.94 -4.72
C CYS A 272 -17.94 12.04 -3.34
N SER A 273 -19.02 12.82 -3.23
CA SER A 273 -19.73 13.11 -1.98
C SER A 273 -20.88 12.17 -1.63
N GLU A 274 -21.31 11.29 -2.53
CA GLU A 274 -22.36 10.30 -2.20
C GLU A 274 -21.82 9.31 -1.16
N GLU A 275 -22.58 9.15 -0.06
CA GLU A 275 -22.29 8.27 1.11
C GLU A 275 -21.14 8.73 2.02
N ALA A 276 -20.56 9.91 1.80
CA ALA A 276 -19.46 10.43 2.61
C ALA A 276 -19.84 10.63 4.10
N ASP A 277 -21.10 10.95 4.38
CA ASP A 277 -21.66 11.02 5.74
C ASP A 277 -21.62 9.66 6.43
N SER A 278 -22.21 8.63 5.81
CA SER A 278 -22.18 7.26 6.35
C SER A 278 -20.77 6.69 6.49
N PHE A 279 -19.85 7.10 5.61
CA PHE A 279 -18.46 6.68 5.65
C PHE A 279 -17.70 7.22 6.86
N ILE A 280 -17.99 8.46 7.29
CA ILE A 280 -17.31 9.10 8.42
C ILE A 280 -17.98 8.85 9.77
N THR A 281 -19.27 8.51 9.79
CA THR A 281 -20.02 8.27 11.03
C THR A 281 -19.30 7.31 12.00
N PRO A 282 -18.76 6.15 11.57
CA PRO A 282 -18.05 5.25 12.49
C PRO A 282 -16.80 5.88 13.12
N VAL A 283 -16.12 6.79 12.41
CA VAL A 283 -14.94 7.50 12.93
C VAL A 283 -15.37 8.57 13.93
N LEU A 284 -16.43 9.32 13.62
CA LEU A 284 -17.03 10.33 14.51
C LEU A 284 -17.57 9.73 15.81
N GLU A 285 -18.14 8.53 15.75
CA GLU A 285 -18.68 7.85 16.94
C GLU A 285 -17.57 7.28 17.85
N ARG A 286 -16.40 6.98 17.28
CA ARG A 286 -15.31 6.30 17.99
C ARG A 286 -14.25 7.25 18.55
N PHE A 287 -14.01 8.37 17.88
CA PHE A 287 -12.94 9.29 18.23
C PHE A 287 -13.48 10.70 18.52
N ASN A 288 -12.78 11.41 19.40
CA ASN A 288 -13.06 12.81 19.74
C ASN A 288 -11.90 13.70 19.28
N GLN A 289 -12.12 15.02 19.26
CA GLN A 289 -11.11 16.02 18.88
C GLN A 289 -10.56 15.77 17.47
N LEU A 290 -11.49 15.61 16.52
CA LEU A 290 -11.21 15.35 15.12
C LEU A 290 -11.18 16.67 14.33
N LEU A 291 -10.22 16.76 13.41
CA LEU A 291 -10.17 17.76 12.36
C LEU A 291 -10.20 17.07 11.00
N PHE A 292 -11.27 17.26 10.25
CA PHE A 292 -11.39 16.69 8.91
C PHE A 292 -10.76 17.61 7.86
N ARG A 293 -9.91 17.07 6.99
CA ARG A 293 -9.40 17.78 5.81
C ARG A 293 -9.87 17.08 4.54
N MET A 294 -10.52 17.81 3.64
CA MET A 294 -11.11 17.22 2.43
C MET A 294 -11.00 18.14 1.22
N ASP A 295 -11.00 17.55 0.03
CA ASP A 295 -11.04 18.32 -1.21
C ASP A 295 -12.48 18.75 -1.56
N SER A 296 -12.58 19.60 -2.58
CA SER A 296 -13.80 20.17 -3.13
C SER A 296 -14.86 19.18 -3.62
N GLY A 297 -14.49 17.92 -3.83
CA GLY A 297 -15.44 16.83 -4.06
C GLY A 297 -16.35 16.53 -2.86
N PHE A 298 -15.95 16.91 -1.64
CA PHE A 298 -16.66 16.64 -0.39
C PHE A 298 -17.36 17.89 0.20
N ALA A 299 -17.29 19.02 -0.50
CA ALA A 299 -17.90 20.29 -0.10
C ALA A 299 -19.44 20.27 -0.21
N THR A 300 -20.11 19.59 0.73
CA THR A 300 -21.57 19.44 0.74
C THR A 300 -22.21 19.91 2.05
N PRO A 301 -23.42 20.53 2.01
CA PRO A 301 -24.10 21.02 3.20
C PRO A 301 -24.31 19.94 4.27
N LYS A 302 -24.73 18.74 3.85
CA LYS A 302 -24.95 17.60 4.75
C LYS A 302 -23.71 17.26 5.58
N LEU A 303 -22.52 17.33 4.97
CA LEU A 303 -21.27 17.00 5.64
C LEU A 303 -20.85 18.08 6.63
N TYR A 304 -21.04 19.36 6.28
CA TYR A 304 -20.81 20.47 7.20
C TYR A 304 -21.71 20.33 8.43
N ASP A 305 -23.02 20.17 8.21
CA ASP A 305 -24.00 20.08 9.29
C ASP A 305 -23.75 18.85 10.18
N LEU A 306 -23.33 17.70 9.61
CA LEU A 306 -22.98 16.49 10.36
C LEU A 306 -21.78 16.72 11.29
N ILE A 307 -20.67 17.25 10.74
CA ILE A 307 -19.44 17.48 11.51
C ILE A 307 -19.70 18.54 12.60
N GLU A 308 -20.40 19.62 12.27
CA GLU A 308 -20.76 20.69 13.21
C GLU A 308 -21.66 20.18 14.34
N LYS A 309 -22.65 19.32 14.04
CA LYS A 309 -23.52 18.69 15.05
C LYS A 309 -22.72 17.85 16.05
N THR A 310 -21.63 17.22 15.62
CA THR A 310 -20.73 16.45 16.49
C THR A 310 -19.69 17.31 17.22
N GLY A 311 -19.67 18.62 17.00
CA GLY A 311 -18.71 19.55 17.63
C GLY A 311 -17.27 19.39 17.13
N GLN A 312 -17.05 18.68 16.02
CA GLN A 312 -15.72 18.46 15.44
C GLN A 312 -15.38 19.55 14.43
N TYR A 313 -14.11 19.62 14.01
CA TYR A 313 -13.63 20.67 13.11
C TYR A 313 -13.46 20.16 11.68
N TYR A 314 -13.55 21.06 10.70
CA TYR A 314 -13.24 20.74 9.31
C TYR A 314 -12.51 21.87 8.57
N LEU A 315 -11.76 21.46 7.54
CA LEU A 315 -11.11 22.28 6.53
C LEU A 315 -11.37 21.65 5.16
N ILE A 316 -12.30 22.22 4.42
CA ILE A 316 -12.73 21.67 3.14
C ILE A 316 -12.48 22.69 2.03
N LYS A 317 -11.76 22.29 0.99
CA LYS A 317 -11.56 23.16 -0.18
C LYS A 317 -12.87 23.34 -0.92
N LEU A 318 -13.13 24.54 -1.41
CA LEU A 318 -14.29 24.83 -2.23
C LEU A 318 -13.91 24.76 -3.71
N LYS A 319 -14.87 24.35 -4.56
CA LYS A 319 -14.73 24.47 -6.02
C LYS A 319 -14.63 25.96 -6.39
N LYS A 320 -13.95 26.25 -7.49
CA LYS A 320 -13.84 27.63 -8.01
C LYS A 320 -15.24 28.21 -8.19
N ASN A 321 -15.50 29.34 -7.55
CA ASN A 321 -16.79 30.01 -7.53
C ASN A 321 -16.56 31.49 -7.87
N THR A 322 -17.26 31.99 -8.88
CA THR A 322 -17.11 33.36 -9.38
C THR A 322 -17.41 34.42 -8.30
N VAL A 323 -18.37 34.17 -7.41
CA VAL A 323 -18.69 35.07 -6.30
C VAL A 323 -17.54 35.13 -5.30
N LEU A 324 -17.01 33.97 -4.90
CA LEU A 324 -15.88 33.90 -3.97
C LEU A 324 -14.61 34.48 -4.60
N SER A 325 -14.37 34.24 -5.90
CA SER A 325 -13.24 34.84 -6.61
C SER A 325 -13.33 36.37 -6.59
N ARG A 326 -14.50 36.96 -6.88
CA ARG A 326 -14.69 38.42 -6.80
C ARG A 326 -14.48 38.97 -5.40
N LEU A 327 -14.97 38.28 -4.37
CA LEU A 327 -14.76 38.70 -2.98
C LEU A 327 -13.27 38.66 -2.60
N GLY A 328 -12.55 37.64 -3.07
CA GLY A 328 -11.11 37.53 -2.91
C GLY A 328 -10.37 38.67 -3.62
N ASP A 329 -10.74 38.99 -4.86
CA ASP A 329 -10.12 40.07 -5.65
C ASP A 329 -10.33 41.44 -4.99
N LEU A 330 -11.54 41.72 -4.49
CA LEU A 330 -11.87 42.97 -3.79
C LEU A 330 -11.10 43.16 -2.48
N SER A 331 -10.63 42.06 -1.87
CA SER A 331 -9.86 42.11 -0.63
C SER A 331 -8.36 42.39 -0.84
N LEU A 332 -7.90 42.46 -2.08
CA LEU A 332 -6.50 42.71 -2.40
C LEU A 332 -6.22 44.23 -2.46
N PRO A 333 -5.06 44.70 -1.97
CA PRO A 333 -4.64 46.07 -2.21
C PRO A 333 -4.56 46.32 -3.71
N CYS A 334 -5.18 47.40 -4.20
CA CYS A 334 -5.02 47.84 -5.58
C CYS A 334 -3.53 48.18 -5.79
N PRO A 335 -2.81 47.51 -6.71
CA PRO A 335 -1.43 47.88 -7.00
C PRO A 335 -1.41 49.32 -7.50
N GLN A 336 -0.72 50.21 -6.79
CA GLN A 336 -0.41 51.56 -7.28
C GLN A 336 0.73 51.55 -8.31
N ASP A 337 1.35 50.38 -8.53
CA ASP A 337 2.50 50.24 -9.42
C ASP A 337 2.08 50.29 -10.89
N GLU A 338 2.44 51.41 -11.53
CA GLU A 338 2.40 51.61 -12.99
C GLU A 338 3.46 50.76 -13.73
N ASP A 339 4.42 50.16 -13.02
CA ASP A 339 5.47 49.31 -13.60
C ASP A 339 5.02 47.84 -13.71
N LEU A 340 4.66 47.48 -14.95
CA LEU A 340 4.19 46.15 -15.40
C LEU A 340 5.25 45.04 -15.34
N THR A 341 6.27 45.14 -14.48
CA THR A 341 7.01 43.96 -14.02
C THR A 341 6.12 43.22 -13.03
N ILE A 342 5.26 42.33 -13.55
CA ILE A 342 4.28 41.54 -12.80
C ILE A 342 5.02 40.55 -11.88
N LEU A 343 5.55 41.05 -10.76
CA LEU A 343 6.11 40.21 -9.72
C LEU A 343 4.99 39.34 -9.11
N PRO A 344 5.31 38.09 -8.72
CA PRO A 344 4.33 37.20 -8.11
C PRO A 344 3.83 37.83 -6.80
N HIS A 345 2.50 37.95 -6.69
CA HIS A 345 1.85 38.48 -5.51
C HIS A 345 0.93 37.43 -4.90
N SER A 346 1.03 37.21 -3.60
CA SER A 346 0.16 36.30 -2.87
C SER A 346 -0.36 36.95 -1.59
N ALA A 347 -1.65 36.83 -1.33
CA ALA A 347 -2.27 37.36 -0.13
C ALA A 347 -3.31 36.39 0.44
N TYR A 348 -3.51 36.50 1.74
CA TYR A 348 -4.54 35.76 2.46
C TYR A 348 -5.64 36.72 2.89
N SER A 349 -6.89 36.30 2.73
CA SER A 349 -8.05 37.04 3.22
C SER A 349 -9.08 36.10 3.84
N GLU A 350 -10.05 36.68 4.53
CA GLU A 350 -11.11 35.95 5.24
C GLU A 350 -12.45 36.63 5.01
N THR A 351 -13.51 35.83 4.87
CA THR A 351 -14.87 36.35 4.74
C THR A 351 -15.87 35.36 5.34
N LEU A 352 -16.92 35.90 5.97
CA LEU A 352 -18.09 35.10 6.35
C LEU A 352 -19.02 34.98 5.15
N TYR A 353 -19.21 33.76 4.66
CA TYR A 353 -19.99 33.49 3.46
C TYR A 353 -21.11 32.47 3.75
N GLN A 354 -22.25 32.64 3.09
CA GLN A 354 -23.36 31.70 3.12
C GLN A 354 -23.82 31.45 1.69
N ALA A 355 -23.63 30.21 1.21
CA ALA A 355 -24.30 29.78 -0.01
C ALA A 355 -25.80 29.58 0.27
N GLY A 356 -26.66 29.72 -0.74
CA GLY A 356 -28.10 29.53 -0.57
C GLY A 356 -28.51 28.14 -0.07
N SER A 357 -27.67 27.12 -0.28
CA SER A 357 -27.87 25.76 0.22
C SER A 357 -27.36 25.53 1.65
N TRP A 358 -26.77 26.54 2.29
CA TRP A 358 -26.20 26.44 3.64
C TRP A 358 -27.18 26.93 4.69
N SER A 359 -27.28 26.18 5.79
CA SER A 359 -28.11 26.52 6.95
C SER A 359 -27.73 27.86 7.60
N HIS A 360 -26.44 28.23 7.59
CA HIS A 360 -25.92 29.46 8.17
C HIS A 360 -24.61 29.92 7.51
N LYS A 361 -24.15 31.13 7.88
CA LYS A 361 -22.85 31.69 7.46
C LYS A 361 -21.69 30.90 8.05
N ARG A 362 -20.70 30.57 7.23
CA ARG A 362 -19.48 29.86 7.62
C ARG A 362 -18.26 30.71 7.27
N ARG A 363 -17.15 30.47 7.99
CA ARG A 363 -15.88 31.14 7.73
C ARG A 363 -15.26 30.57 6.47
N VAL A 364 -14.88 31.44 5.54
CA VAL A 364 -14.17 31.10 4.32
C VAL A 364 -12.82 31.82 4.33
N CYS A 365 -11.75 31.04 4.38
CA CYS A 365 -10.38 31.50 4.24
C CYS A 365 -10.00 31.46 2.76
N GLN A 366 -9.41 32.54 2.26
CA GLN A 366 -9.04 32.67 0.86
C GLN A 366 -7.53 32.91 0.73
N PHE A 367 -6.95 32.31 -0.30
CA PHE A 367 -5.59 32.53 -0.73
C PHE A 367 -5.62 32.92 -2.19
N SER A 368 -5.17 34.12 -2.50
CA SER A 368 -5.14 34.68 -3.84
C SER A 368 -3.69 34.75 -4.29
N GLU A 369 -3.37 34.12 -5.42
CA GLU A 369 -2.04 34.12 -6.00
C GLU A 369 -2.10 34.64 -7.44
N ARG A 370 -1.25 35.61 -7.78
CA ARG A 370 -1.01 36.04 -9.15
C ARG A 370 0.39 35.57 -9.56
N LYS A 371 0.43 34.65 -10.53
CA LYS A 371 1.68 34.16 -11.11
C LYS A 371 2.24 35.18 -12.09
N GLU A 372 3.56 35.14 -12.29
CA GLU A 372 4.22 35.95 -13.30
C GLU A 372 3.58 35.72 -14.68
N GLY A 373 3.28 36.81 -15.39
CA GLY A 373 2.60 36.78 -16.69
C GLY A 373 1.07 36.58 -16.65
N ASN A 374 0.47 36.34 -15.48
CA ASN A 374 -0.99 36.29 -15.33
C ASN A 374 -1.56 37.65 -14.89
N LEU A 375 -2.61 38.11 -15.58
CA LEU A 375 -3.33 39.34 -15.23
C LEU A 375 -4.29 39.16 -14.04
N PHE A 376 -4.88 37.96 -13.90
CA PHE A 376 -5.89 37.66 -12.88
C PHE A 376 -5.31 36.84 -11.73
N TYR A 377 -5.85 37.05 -10.54
CA TYR A 377 -5.55 36.22 -9.37
C TYR A 377 -6.26 34.88 -9.46
N ASP A 378 -5.52 33.81 -9.16
CA ASP A 378 -6.10 32.52 -8.86
C ASP A 378 -6.44 32.45 -7.38
N VAL A 379 -7.74 32.44 -7.09
CA VAL A 379 -8.27 32.39 -5.74
C VAL A 379 -8.61 30.95 -5.36
N ILE A 380 -7.98 30.46 -4.29
CA ILE A 380 -8.33 29.21 -3.61
C ILE A 380 -9.14 29.57 -2.37
N SER A 381 -10.24 28.88 -2.14
CA SER A 381 -11.09 29.10 -0.97
C SER A 381 -11.23 27.82 -0.14
N LEU A 382 -11.07 27.94 1.18
CA LEU A 382 -11.27 26.89 2.16
C LEU A 382 -12.43 27.29 3.07
N VAL A 383 -13.38 26.39 3.31
CA VAL A 383 -14.43 26.58 4.31
C VAL A 383 -14.03 25.86 5.60
N THR A 384 -14.27 26.52 6.74
CA THR A 384 -13.98 25.98 8.07
C THR A 384 -14.98 26.49 9.11
N ASN A 385 -15.17 25.69 10.16
CA ASN A 385 -15.87 26.09 11.39
C ASN A 385 -14.90 26.47 12.53
N MET A 386 -13.58 26.49 12.27
CA MET A 386 -12.59 26.92 13.25
C MET A 386 -12.60 28.44 13.42
N THR A 387 -12.70 28.91 14.67
CA THR A 387 -12.66 30.34 15.01
C THR A 387 -11.27 30.86 15.36
N SER A 388 -10.34 29.96 15.70
CA SER A 388 -8.95 30.27 16.02
C SER A 388 -8.04 30.19 14.78
N GLY A 389 -6.86 30.82 14.89
CA GLY A 389 -5.83 30.84 13.85
C GLY A 389 -6.15 31.77 12.68
N THR A 390 -5.11 32.23 11.99
CA THR A 390 -5.22 33.07 10.79
C THR A 390 -5.53 32.23 9.55
N SER A 391 -6.02 32.86 8.48
CA SER A 391 -6.18 32.22 7.16
C SER A 391 -4.90 31.51 6.71
N GLN A 392 -3.74 32.12 6.94
CA GLN A 392 -2.44 31.52 6.63
C GLN A 392 -2.23 30.19 7.39
N ASP A 393 -2.55 30.14 8.68
CA ASP A 393 -2.45 28.93 9.49
C ASP A 393 -3.37 27.82 8.95
N GLN A 394 -4.60 28.19 8.55
CA GLN A 394 -5.56 27.24 7.96
C GLN A 394 -5.06 26.67 6.64
N PHE A 395 -4.46 27.49 5.78
CA PHE A 395 -3.84 27.01 4.54
C PHE A 395 -2.61 26.15 4.80
N GLN A 396 -1.78 26.49 5.79
CA GLN A 396 -0.63 25.65 6.15
C GLN A 396 -1.08 24.29 6.67
N LEU A 397 -2.12 24.26 7.50
CA LEU A 397 -2.73 23.02 7.98
C LEU A 397 -3.36 22.22 6.85
N TYR A 398 -4.04 22.88 5.90
CA TYR A 398 -4.63 22.24 4.73
C TYR A 398 -3.58 21.63 3.79
N ARG A 399 -2.42 22.29 3.58
CA ARG A 399 -1.33 21.78 2.72
C ARG A 399 -0.83 20.40 3.16
N GLY A 400 -0.89 20.10 4.46
CA GLY A 400 -0.54 18.77 4.98
C GLY A 400 -1.41 17.62 4.44
N ARG A 401 -2.60 17.91 3.90
CA ARG A 401 -3.46 16.91 3.23
C ARG A 401 -2.75 16.21 2.07
N GLY A 402 -1.77 16.85 1.43
CA GLY A 402 -1.00 16.26 0.33
C GLY A 402 -0.36 14.90 0.65
N GLN A 403 -0.16 14.58 1.94
CA GLN A 403 0.34 13.26 2.35
C GLN A 403 -0.66 12.12 2.13
N ALA A 404 -1.97 12.41 2.08
CA ALA A 404 -2.99 11.38 1.83
C ALA A 404 -2.77 10.67 0.49
N GLU A 405 -2.28 11.38 -0.53
CA GLU A 405 -1.93 10.78 -1.83
C GLU A 405 -0.80 9.76 -1.69
N ASN A 406 0.21 10.04 -0.86
CA ASN A 406 1.30 9.10 -0.57
C ASN A 406 0.79 7.86 0.18
N PHE A 407 -0.14 8.03 1.12
CA PHE A 407 -0.74 6.89 1.84
C PHE A 407 -1.57 6.01 0.90
N ILE A 408 -2.34 6.61 -0.01
CA ILE A 408 -3.08 5.86 -1.04
C ILE A 408 -2.11 5.13 -1.97
N LYS A 409 -1.03 5.80 -2.40
CA LYS A 409 -0.01 5.17 -3.24
C LYS A 409 0.62 3.95 -2.57
N GLU A 410 0.99 4.08 -1.29
CA GLU A 410 1.52 2.98 -0.49
C GLU A 410 0.50 1.84 -0.33
N MET A 411 -0.78 2.16 -0.14
CA MET A 411 -1.86 1.18 -0.08
C MET A 411 -2.00 0.39 -1.40
N LYS A 412 -1.95 1.08 -2.55
CA LYS A 412 -2.04 0.47 -3.88
C LYS A 412 -0.81 -0.35 -4.22
N GLU A 413 0.35 0.29 -4.30
CA GLU A 413 1.60 -0.33 -4.76
C GLU A 413 2.19 -1.29 -3.72
N GLY A 414 2.00 -0.99 -2.44
CA GLY A 414 2.53 -1.76 -1.34
C GLY A 414 1.64 -2.93 -0.94
N PHE A 415 0.34 -2.71 -0.80
CA PHE A 415 -0.61 -3.69 -0.24
C PHE A 415 -1.68 -4.16 -1.22
N PHE A 416 -1.56 -3.82 -2.50
CA PHE A 416 -2.49 -4.25 -3.55
C PHE A 416 -3.93 -3.79 -3.28
N GLY A 417 -4.12 -2.62 -2.67
CA GLY A 417 -5.45 -2.11 -2.32
C GLY A 417 -6.35 -1.86 -3.54
N ASP A 418 -5.77 -1.64 -4.72
CA ASP A 418 -6.46 -1.46 -6.00
C ASP A 418 -6.74 -2.77 -6.75
N LYS A 419 -6.36 -3.91 -6.17
CA LYS A 419 -6.48 -5.20 -6.82
C LYS A 419 -7.93 -5.70 -6.83
N THR A 420 -8.54 -5.68 -8.01
CA THR A 420 -9.96 -5.93 -8.26
C THR A 420 -10.16 -7.17 -9.13
N ASP A 421 -9.60 -8.29 -8.71
CA ASP A 421 -9.64 -9.55 -9.48
C ASP A 421 -10.98 -10.31 -9.38
N SER A 422 -11.91 -9.86 -8.55
CA SER A 422 -13.19 -10.56 -8.32
C SER A 422 -14.30 -9.94 -9.17
N SER A 423 -15.27 -10.76 -9.58
CA SER A 423 -16.38 -10.32 -10.42
C SER A 423 -17.41 -9.44 -9.68
N THR A 424 -17.48 -9.55 -8.36
CA THR A 424 -18.48 -8.88 -7.50
C THR A 424 -17.85 -7.76 -6.68
N LEU A 425 -18.58 -6.67 -6.46
CA LEU A 425 -18.11 -5.50 -5.71
C LEU A 425 -17.66 -5.86 -4.28
N ILE A 426 -18.49 -6.62 -3.55
CA ILE A 426 -18.25 -6.99 -2.16
C ILE A 426 -16.95 -7.77 -1.98
N LYS A 427 -16.65 -8.74 -2.86
CA LYS A 427 -15.39 -9.49 -2.80
C LYS A 427 -14.17 -8.59 -2.97
N ASN A 428 -14.26 -7.61 -3.86
CA ASN A 428 -13.19 -6.63 -4.07
C ASN A 428 -13.05 -5.70 -2.86
N GLU A 429 -14.16 -5.32 -2.23
CA GLU A 429 -14.16 -4.51 -1.01
C GLU A 429 -13.54 -5.25 0.18
N VAL A 430 -13.87 -6.53 0.36
CA VAL A 430 -13.24 -7.39 1.38
C VAL A 430 -11.73 -7.47 1.16
N ARG A 431 -11.26 -7.62 -0.08
CA ARG A 431 -9.83 -7.60 -0.40
C ARG A 431 -9.18 -6.27 -0.03
N MET A 432 -9.82 -5.17 -0.40
CA MET A 432 -9.34 -3.83 -0.04
C MET A 432 -9.25 -3.65 1.49
N MET A 433 -10.21 -4.18 2.25
CA MET A 433 -10.18 -4.14 3.72
C MET A 433 -9.07 -5.04 4.30
N MET A 434 -8.79 -6.21 3.72
CA MET A 434 -7.64 -7.03 4.12
C MET A 434 -6.31 -6.29 3.89
N SER A 435 -6.18 -5.58 2.76
CA SER A 435 -5.03 -4.71 2.47
C SER A 435 -4.90 -3.58 3.48
N CYS A 436 -6.02 -2.96 3.86
CA CYS A 436 -6.08 -1.91 4.88
C CYS A 436 -5.57 -2.39 6.25
N ILE A 437 -6.03 -3.56 6.70
CA ILE A 437 -5.58 -4.16 7.97
C ILE A 437 -4.08 -4.50 7.91
N ALA A 438 -3.61 -5.10 6.82
CA ALA A 438 -2.19 -5.40 6.63
C ALA A 438 -1.31 -4.12 6.65
N TYR A 439 -1.79 -3.06 6.01
CA TYR A 439 -1.14 -1.74 6.00
C TYR A 439 -1.03 -1.16 7.41
N ASN A 440 -2.12 -1.16 8.18
CA ASN A 440 -2.12 -0.64 9.55
C ASN A 440 -1.23 -1.46 10.50
N LEU A 441 -1.19 -2.79 10.35
CA LEU A 441 -0.29 -3.66 11.11
C LEU A 441 1.19 -3.37 10.79
N TYR A 442 1.50 -3.11 9.52
CA TYR A 442 2.82 -2.70 9.10
C TYR A 442 3.22 -1.34 9.68
N LEU A 443 2.35 -0.33 9.56
CA LEU A 443 2.60 1.00 10.10
C LEU A 443 2.80 0.94 11.61
N PHE A 444 2.00 0.16 12.31
CA PHE A 444 2.16 -0.02 13.75
C PHE A 444 3.55 -0.56 14.10
N LEU A 445 4.02 -1.58 13.38
CA LEU A 445 5.35 -2.14 13.58
C LEU A 445 6.45 -1.09 13.40
N ILE A 446 6.41 -0.32 12.30
CA ILE A 446 7.44 0.68 12.02
C ILE A 446 7.34 1.86 12.98
N LEU A 447 6.18 2.48 13.11
CA LEU A 447 5.99 3.68 13.92
C LEU A 447 6.19 3.43 15.39
N LYS A 448 5.91 2.21 15.89
CA LYS A 448 6.12 1.89 17.31
C LYS A 448 7.55 1.45 17.61
N HIS A 449 8.11 0.55 16.80
CA HIS A 449 9.33 -0.17 17.17
C HIS A 449 10.58 0.31 16.41
N LEU A 450 10.40 1.03 15.30
CA LEU A 450 11.44 1.78 14.60
C LEU A 450 11.33 3.29 14.88
N ALA A 451 10.60 3.69 15.92
CA ALA A 451 10.53 5.05 16.44
C ALA A 451 11.92 5.55 16.91
N GLY A 452 12.72 6.03 15.97
CA GLY A 452 13.96 6.77 16.19
C GLY A 452 15.01 6.33 15.17
N GLY A 453 15.26 7.17 14.16
CA GLY A 453 16.26 6.95 13.10
C GLY A 453 15.67 6.97 11.67
N ASP A 454 16.53 6.77 10.68
CA ASP A 454 16.22 6.88 9.23
C ASP A 454 15.21 5.85 8.68
N PHE A 455 14.69 4.97 9.54
CA PHE A 455 13.86 3.83 9.13
C PHE A 455 12.35 4.03 9.33
N GLN A 456 11.91 5.15 9.90
CA GLN A 456 10.47 5.46 10.06
C GLN A 456 9.77 5.75 8.72
N THR A 457 10.52 6.18 7.71
CA THR A 457 10.02 6.57 6.39
C THR A 457 10.16 5.43 5.36
N LEU A 458 10.45 4.21 5.80
CA LEU A 458 10.52 3.07 4.90
C LEU A 458 9.14 2.79 4.30
N THR A 459 9.11 2.63 2.98
CA THR A 459 7.99 1.99 2.30
C THR A 459 8.05 0.48 2.52
N ILE A 460 6.90 -0.19 2.48
CA ILE A 460 6.78 -1.64 2.67
C ILE A 460 7.64 -2.40 1.67
N LYS A 461 7.80 -1.87 0.45
CA LYS A 461 8.67 -2.48 -0.57
C LYS A 461 10.12 -2.53 -0.10
N ARG A 462 10.63 -1.43 0.46
CA ARG A 462 11.99 -1.39 1.00
C ARG A 462 12.09 -2.19 2.30
N PHE A 463 11.08 -2.13 3.16
CA PHE A 463 11.04 -2.93 4.39
C PHE A 463 11.03 -4.44 4.10
N ARG A 464 10.29 -4.89 3.07
CA ARG A 464 10.30 -6.28 2.62
C ARG A 464 11.70 -6.72 2.26
N HIS A 465 12.38 -5.96 1.39
CA HIS A 465 13.73 -6.28 0.93
C HIS A 465 14.75 -6.31 2.08
N LEU A 466 14.70 -5.31 2.97
CA LEU A 466 15.68 -5.18 4.05
C LEU A 466 15.41 -6.17 5.18
N PHE A 467 14.17 -6.28 5.63
CA PHE A 467 13.84 -6.92 6.91
C PHE A 467 13.01 -8.18 6.79
N LEU A 468 12.17 -8.37 5.75
CA LEU A 468 11.32 -9.57 5.63
C LEU A 468 11.96 -10.66 4.78
N HIS A 469 12.55 -10.30 3.65
CA HIS A 469 13.21 -11.19 2.69
C HIS A 469 14.64 -11.51 3.14
N VAL A 470 14.76 -11.97 4.38
CA VAL A 470 16.03 -12.39 4.99
C VAL A 470 16.13 -13.90 4.97
N VAL A 471 17.19 -14.41 4.35
CA VAL A 471 17.42 -15.85 4.28
C VAL A 471 17.68 -16.43 5.67
N GLY A 472 16.93 -17.46 6.01
CA GLY A 472 17.06 -18.19 7.27
C GLY A 472 17.11 -19.71 7.06
N LYS A 473 17.87 -20.41 7.89
CA LYS A 473 17.88 -21.87 7.97
C LYS A 473 16.97 -22.35 9.09
N CYS A 474 15.98 -23.17 8.75
CA CYS A 474 15.12 -23.80 9.73
C CYS A 474 15.78 -25.06 10.29
N VAL A 475 16.09 -25.05 11.59
CA VAL A 475 16.72 -26.18 12.28
C VAL A 475 15.80 -26.67 13.40
N ARG A 476 15.58 -27.97 13.48
CA ARG A 476 14.88 -28.59 14.61
C ARG A 476 15.89 -29.14 15.60
N THR A 477 15.82 -28.66 16.85
CA THR A 477 16.68 -29.15 17.92
C THR A 477 15.80 -29.62 19.08
N GLY A 478 15.60 -30.93 19.19
CA GLY A 478 14.69 -31.53 20.18
C GLY A 478 13.27 -30.98 20.08
N ARG A 479 12.84 -30.26 21.12
CA ARG A 479 11.50 -29.63 21.22
C ARG A 479 11.42 -28.20 20.66
N LYS A 480 12.53 -27.61 20.19
CA LYS A 480 12.56 -26.22 19.70
C LYS A 480 12.80 -26.18 18.19
N GLN A 481 12.10 -25.28 17.51
CA GLN A 481 12.42 -24.84 16.15
C GLN A 481 13.32 -23.61 16.26
N LEU A 482 14.46 -23.63 15.59
CA LEU A 482 15.40 -22.52 15.52
C LEU A 482 15.41 -21.97 14.09
N LEU A 483 15.20 -20.67 13.96
CA LEU A 483 15.40 -19.94 12.72
C LEU A 483 16.77 -19.26 12.79
N LYS A 484 17.76 -19.77 12.04
CA LYS A 484 19.11 -19.21 12.00
C LYS A 484 19.25 -18.29 10.80
N LEU A 485 19.37 -16.99 11.02
CA LEU A 485 19.63 -16.01 9.95
C LEU A 485 21.12 -15.99 9.59
N SER A 486 21.45 -15.47 8.41
CA SER A 486 22.84 -15.33 7.95
C SER A 486 23.67 -14.44 8.89
N SER A 487 24.89 -14.87 9.20
CA SER A 487 25.86 -14.08 9.98
C SER A 487 26.40 -12.87 9.21
N LEU A 488 26.29 -12.88 7.87
CA LEU A 488 26.71 -11.78 7.00
C LEU A 488 25.60 -10.75 6.76
N TYR A 489 24.45 -10.90 7.43
CA TYR A 489 23.34 -9.98 7.26
C TYR A 489 23.69 -8.61 7.87
N ALA A 490 23.77 -7.59 7.00
CA ALA A 490 24.27 -6.26 7.33
C ALA A 490 23.48 -5.56 8.46
N TYR A 491 22.19 -5.86 8.61
CA TYR A 491 21.32 -5.23 9.60
C TYR A 491 21.01 -6.14 10.79
N SER A 492 21.89 -7.10 11.11
CA SER A 492 21.67 -8.08 12.18
C SER A 492 21.46 -7.47 13.57
N GLU A 493 22.20 -6.41 13.91
CA GLU A 493 22.02 -5.67 15.17
C GLU A 493 20.67 -4.97 15.24
N LEU A 494 20.30 -4.24 14.18
CA LEU A 494 19.00 -3.57 14.05
C LEU A 494 17.84 -4.57 14.10
N PHE A 495 17.96 -5.70 13.41
CA PHE A 495 16.97 -6.78 13.42
C PHE A 495 16.80 -7.36 14.83
N SER A 496 17.90 -7.62 15.52
CA SER A 496 17.87 -8.16 16.89
C SER A 496 17.27 -7.17 17.89
N ALA A 497 17.60 -5.88 17.74
CA ALA A 497 17.02 -4.81 18.53
C ALA A 497 15.51 -4.67 18.27
N LEU A 498 15.08 -4.67 17.01
CA LEU A 498 13.68 -4.61 16.60
C LEU A 498 12.90 -5.81 17.17
N TYR A 499 13.42 -7.03 16.99
CA TYR A 499 12.80 -8.24 17.51
C TYR A 499 12.65 -8.18 19.04
N SER A 500 13.71 -7.75 19.74
CA SER A 500 13.69 -7.61 21.19
C SER A 500 12.70 -6.54 21.67
N ARG A 501 12.55 -5.44 20.94
CA ARG A 501 11.55 -4.40 21.24
C ARG A 501 10.14 -4.97 21.11
N ILE A 502 9.83 -5.64 20.00
CA ILE A 502 8.51 -6.24 19.77
C ILE A 502 8.17 -7.19 20.93
N ARG A 503 9.08 -8.11 21.28
CA ARG A 503 8.88 -9.07 22.39
C ARG A 503 8.66 -8.43 23.77
N LYS A 504 9.17 -7.22 24.00
CA LYS A 504 9.04 -6.52 25.28
C LYS A 504 7.77 -5.69 25.39
N VAL A 505 7.14 -5.32 24.27
CA VAL A 505 5.91 -4.52 24.34
C VAL A 505 4.77 -5.42 24.77
N ASN A 506 4.16 -5.07 25.90
CA ASN A 506 2.95 -5.72 26.36
C ASN A 506 1.75 -5.14 25.61
N LEU A 507 1.33 -5.79 24.52
CA LEU A 507 0.18 -5.38 23.72
C LEU A 507 -1.14 -5.99 24.20
N ASN A 508 -1.24 -6.31 25.49
CA ASN A 508 -2.52 -6.69 26.08
C ASN A 508 -3.49 -5.51 26.03
N LEU A 509 -4.22 -5.43 24.93
CA LEU A 509 -5.38 -4.58 24.74
C LEU A 509 -6.36 -4.78 25.91
N PRO A 510 -6.92 -3.69 26.50
CA PRO A 510 -8.07 -3.81 27.38
C PRO A 510 -9.24 -4.49 26.66
N VAL A 511 -10.15 -5.07 27.44
CA VAL A 511 -11.25 -5.93 26.99
C VAL A 511 -12.00 -5.29 25.80
N PRO A 512 -12.31 -6.05 24.73
CA PRO A 512 -12.73 -5.48 23.46
C PRO A 512 -14.06 -4.73 23.59
N TYR A 513 -14.22 -3.68 22.78
CA TYR A 513 -15.52 -3.04 22.53
C TYR A 513 -16.59 -4.10 22.24
N GLU A 514 -17.69 -4.08 23.00
CA GLU A 514 -18.90 -4.79 22.59
C GLU A 514 -19.52 -3.97 21.45
N PRO A 515 -19.63 -4.52 20.22
CA PRO A 515 -20.42 -3.86 19.19
C PRO A 515 -21.83 -3.63 19.76
N PRO A 516 -22.46 -2.47 19.50
CA PRO A 516 -23.78 -2.16 20.06
C PRO A 516 -24.73 -3.33 19.76
N ARG A 517 -25.30 -3.92 20.83
CA ARG A 517 -26.25 -5.03 20.71
C ARG A 517 -27.34 -4.61 19.73
N ARG A 518 -27.63 -5.50 18.76
CA ARG A 518 -28.74 -5.39 17.82
C ARG A 518 -29.95 -4.76 18.53
N LYS A 519 -30.36 -3.54 18.14
CA LYS A 519 -31.77 -3.19 18.30
C LYS A 519 -32.48 -4.17 17.39
N ALA A 520 -33.13 -5.17 17.98
CA ALA A 520 -34.07 -6.01 17.27
C ALA A 520 -34.99 -5.06 16.51
N SER A 521 -34.94 -5.09 15.19
CA SER A 521 -35.95 -4.51 14.34
C SER A 521 -37.25 -5.15 14.80
N LEU A 522 -38.04 -4.39 15.57
CA LEU A 522 -39.45 -4.66 15.75
C LEU A 522 -40.04 -4.66 14.34
N MET A 523 -40.19 -5.84 13.76
CA MET A 523 -41.23 -6.10 12.79
C MET A 523 -42.54 -5.74 13.49
N MET A 524 -43.04 -4.54 13.23
CA MET A 524 -44.46 -4.30 13.36
C MET A 524 -45.10 -4.63 12.02
N HIS A 525 -46.04 -5.57 12.10
CA HIS A 525 -47.00 -5.94 11.07
C HIS A 525 -47.80 -4.75 10.58
#